data_AF-A0A1X0Q5B4-F1
#
_entry.id   AF-A0A1X0Q5B4-F1
#
_cell.length_a   1.000
_cell.length_b   1.000
_cell.length_c   1.000
_cell.angle_alpha   90.00
_cell.angle_beta   90.00
_cell.angle_gamma   90.00
#
_symmetry.space_group_name_H-M   'P 1'
#
loop_
_entity.id
_entity.type
_entity.pdbx_description
1 polymer ?
#
loop_
_entity_poly.entity_id
_entity_poly.type
_entity_poly.pdbx_seq_one_letter_code
_entity_poly.pdbx_strand_id
1 'polypeptide(L)' 'MKDETLKKIIFSDGVKINLFTNDEVRYFRHYPGERHYSKNIVLTVKHGRGCVMVWGVYHIKMLVD' A
#
# COMPACT_ATOMS: atom_id res chain seq x y z
N MET A 1 -13.60 12.85 25.05
CA MET A 1 -14.67 12.95 24.02
C MET A 1 -15.73 11.92 24.39
N LYS A 2 -16.99 12.33 24.58
CA LYS A 2 -18.06 11.40 25.01
C LYS A 2 -18.35 10.43 23.85
N ASP A 3 -18.53 9.16 24.17
CA ASP A 3 -18.74 8.05 23.23
C ASP A 3 -19.89 8.31 22.22
N GLU A 4 -20.92 9.05 22.65
CA GLU A 4 -22.05 9.49 21.81
C GLU A 4 -21.67 10.45 20.66
N THR A 5 -20.55 11.17 20.77
CA THR A 5 -20.07 12.04 19.69
C THR A 5 -19.45 11.22 18.57
N LEU A 6 -18.74 10.14 18.90
CA LEU A 6 -18.11 9.25 17.91
C LEU A 6 -19.13 8.49 17.07
N LYS A 7 -20.28 8.11 17.66
CA LYS A 7 -21.41 7.45 16.98
C LYS A 7 -22.17 8.35 16.00
N LYS A 8 -21.78 9.61 15.85
CA LYS A 8 -22.37 10.57 14.89
C LYS A 8 -21.39 10.99 13.80
N ILE A 9 -20.13 10.59 13.92
CA ILE A 9 -19.08 10.98 12.99
C ILE A 9 -18.97 9.93 11.89
N ILE A 10 -19.01 10.39 10.64
CA ILE A 10 -18.66 9.60 9.46
C ILE A 10 -17.24 9.98 9.07
N PHE A 11 -16.33 9.00 9.02
CA PHE A 11 -14.96 9.20 8.58
C PHE A 11 -14.86 8.98 7.07
N SER A 12 -13.97 9.71 6.40
CA SER A 12 -13.68 9.54 4.98
C SER A 12 -12.18 9.50 4.75
N ASP A 13 -11.71 8.62 3.89
CA ASP A 13 -10.30 8.59 3.50
C ASP A 13 -10.11 8.07 2.07
N GLY A 14 -8.98 8.40 1.48
CA GLY A 14 -8.52 7.89 0.19
C GLY A 14 -7.28 7.01 0.37
N VAL A 15 -7.36 5.76 -0.06
CA VAL A 15 -6.24 4.80 0.02
C VAL A 15 -5.75 4.40 -1.36
N LYS A 16 -4.44 4.30 -1.51
CA LYS A 16 -3.77 3.75 -2.70
C LYS A 16 -3.34 2.32 -2.41
N ILE A 17 -3.90 1.37 -3.14
CA ILE A 17 -3.56 -0.05 -3.06
C ILE A 17 -2.70 -0.40 -4.27
N ASN A 18 -1.41 -0.64 -4.05
CA ASN A 18 -0.49 -1.02 -5.13
C ASN A 18 -0.66 -2.49 -5.49
N LEU A 19 -0.56 -2.84 -6.78
CA LEU A 19 -0.70 -4.23 -7.23
C LEU A 19 0.51 -5.10 -6.82
N PHE A 20 1.68 -4.50 -6.55
CA PHE A 20 2.85 -5.17 -5.96
C PHE A 20 3.66 -4.21 -5.04
N THR A 21 4.11 -4.75 -3.89
CA THR A 21 5.15 -4.37 -2.89
C THR A 21 5.33 -2.92 -2.35
N ASN A 22 6.18 -2.77 -1.30
CA ASN A 22 6.31 -1.66 -0.30
C ASN A 22 7.73 -0.99 -0.27
N ASP A 23 7.84 0.28 0.24
CA ASP A 23 8.77 1.41 -0.11
C ASP A 23 10.28 1.29 0.28
N GLU A 24 10.99 0.18 0.00
CA GLU A 24 12.47 0.05 0.11
C GLU A 24 13.31 0.30 -1.19
N VAL A 25 14.44 1.04 -1.07
CA VAL A 25 15.44 1.26 -2.16
C VAL A 25 16.70 0.40 -1.96
N ARG A 26 17.28 -0.21 -3.02
CA ARG A 26 18.55 -0.99 -2.96
C ARG A 26 19.42 -0.84 -4.23
N TYR A 27 20.75 -0.91 -4.11
CA TYR A 27 21.75 -0.75 -5.21
C TYR A 27 22.40 -2.10 -5.63
N PHE A 28 22.56 -2.37 -6.94
CA PHE A 28 23.08 -3.65 -7.48
C PHE A 28 24.12 -3.47 -8.59
N ARG A 29 25.05 -4.42 -8.71
CA ARG A 29 26.00 -4.59 -9.83
C ARG A 29 25.93 -6.02 -10.35
N HIS A 30 26.05 -6.24 -11.66
CA HIS A 30 26.08 -7.57 -12.30
C HIS A 30 27.02 -7.59 -13.50
N TYR A 31 27.57 -8.77 -13.83
CA TYR A 31 28.35 -9.01 -15.06
C TYR A 31 27.42 -9.23 -16.28
N PRO A 32 27.92 -9.07 -17.53
CA PRO A 32 27.15 -9.37 -18.73
C PRO A 32 26.59 -10.81 -18.69
N GLY A 33 25.27 -10.96 -18.87
CA GLY A 33 24.56 -12.25 -18.79
C GLY A 33 23.99 -12.61 -17.41
N GLU A 34 24.40 -11.94 -16.33
CA GLU A 34 23.96 -12.26 -14.96
C GLU A 34 22.78 -11.42 -14.46
N ARG A 35 22.21 -10.56 -15.31
CA ARG A 35 21.16 -9.59 -14.94
C ARG A 35 19.94 -10.23 -14.27
N HIS A 36 19.61 -11.47 -14.62
CA HIS A 36 18.42 -12.17 -14.15
C HIS A 36 18.66 -13.10 -12.96
N TYR A 37 19.87 -13.14 -12.41
CA TYR A 37 20.11 -13.92 -11.20
C TYR A 37 19.40 -13.29 -10.00
N SER A 38 18.80 -14.12 -9.16
CA SER A 38 18.06 -13.70 -7.97
C SER A 38 18.87 -12.80 -7.04
N LYS A 39 20.19 -13.05 -6.92
CA LYS A 39 21.15 -12.21 -6.20
C LYS A 39 21.34 -10.79 -6.77
N ASN A 40 20.85 -10.54 -7.99
CA ASN A 40 21.01 -9.30 -8.74
C ASN A 40 19.69 -8.53 -8.93
N ILE A 41 18.58 -9.02 -8.37
CA ILE A 41 17.24 -8.44 -8.52
C ILE A 41 16.78 -7.84 -7.18
N VAL A 42 16.38 -6.56 -7.21
CA VAL A 42 15.65 -5.91 -6.11
C VAL A 42 14.17 -6.16 -6.28
N LEU A 43 13.54 -6.63 -5.22
CA LEU A 43 12.08 -6.52 -5.08
C LEU A 43 11.74 -5.04 -4.99
N THR A 44 11.26 -4.46 -6.08
CA THR A 44 10.94 -3.03 -6.10
C THR A 44 9.72 -2.76 -5.24
N VAL A 45 9.62 -1.51 -4.84
CA VAL A 45 8.47 -1.03 -4.11
C VAL A 45 7.29 -0.85 -5.05
N LYS A 46 7.38 0.22 -5.83
CA LYS A 46 6.51 0.70 -6.90
C LYS A 46 6.60 -0.20 -8.10
N HIS A 47 6.08 -1.43 -8.10
CA HIS A 47 6.07 -2.13 -9.39
C HIS A 47 5.18 -1.37 -10.38
N GLY A 48 5.66 -1.19 -11.60
CA GLY A 48 4.97 -0.44 -12.66
C GLY A 48 3.69 -1.08 -13.20
N ARG A 49 3.21 -2.16 -12.59
CA ARG A 49 1.98 -2.85 -12.99
C ARG A 49 0.69 -2.12 -12.55
N GLY A 50 0.83 -1.02 -11.81
CA GLY A 50 -0.26 -0.12 -11.46
C GLY A 50 -0.75 -0.24 -10.02
N CYS A 51 -1.81 0.50 -9.73
CA CYS A 51 -2.45 0.60 -8.42
C CYS A 51 -3.93 0.91 -8.59
N VAL A 52 -4.73 0.58 -7.58
CA VAL A 52 -6.12 1.04 -7.45
C VAL A 52 -6.17 2.10 -6.38
N MET A 53 -6.81 3.23 -6.68
CA MET A 53 -7.16 4.23 -5.68
C MET A 53 -8.62 4.05 -5.30
N VAL A 54 -8.87 3.99 -3.99
CA VAL A 54 -10.22 3.83 -3.44
C VAL A 54 -10.48 5.01 -2.53
N TRP A 55 -11.65 5.61 -2.65
CA TRP A 55 -12.18 6.55 -1.69
C TRP A 55 -13.40 5.94 -1.02
N GLY A 56 -13.47 6.07 0.29
CA GLY A 56 -14.56 5.46 1.06
C GLY A 56 -14.89 6.27 2.30
N VAL A 57 -16.08 5.99 2.81
CA VAL A 57 -16.53 6.48 4.10
C VAL A 57 -16.85 5.30 5.01
N TYR A 58 -16.61 5.44 6.30
CA TYR A 58 -17.02 4.44 7.27
C TYR A 58 -17.55 5.09 8.55
N HIS A 59 -18.49 4.40 9.17
CA HIS A 59 -19.05 4.76 10.46
C HIS A 59 -18.59 3.75 11.50
N ILE A 60 -18.25 4.19 12.71
CA ILE A 60 -17.61 3.33 13.72
C ILE A 60 -18.45 2.10 14.10
N LYS A 61 -19.78 2.20 13.94
CA LYS A 61 -20.71 1.09 14.16
C LYS A 61 -20.45 -0.10 13.23
N MET A 62 -19.97 0.15 12.00
CA MET A 62 -19.67 -0.91 11.02
C MET A 62 -18.45 -1.77 11.38
N LEU A 63 -17.67 -1.39 12.40
CA LEU A 63 -16.45 -2.11 12.80
C LEU A 63 -16.66 -3.02 14.03
N VAL A 64 -17.83 -2.94 14.66
CA VAL A 64 -18.15 -3.63 15.94
C VAL A 64 -19.21 -4.73 15.74
N ASP A 65 -19.87 -4.76 14.59
CA ASP A 65 -20.76 -5.84 14.13
C ASP A 65 -19.99 -6.83 13.24
#